data_AF-A0AAD7F5Z1-F1
#
_entry.id   AF-A0AAD7F5Z1-F1
#
_cell.length_a   1.000
_cell.length_b   1.000
_cell.length_c   1.000
_cell.angle_alpha   90.00
_cell.angle_beta   90.00
_cell.angle_gamma   90.00
#
_symmetry.space_group_name_H-M   'P 1'
#
loop_
_entity.id
_entity.type
_entity.pdbx_description
1 polymer ?
#
loop_
_entity_poly.entity_id
_entity_poly.type
_entity_poly.pdbx_seq_one_letter_code
_entity_poly.pdbx_strand_id
1 'polypeptide(L)' 'SQCYCNQLLFQGRGFPLYVPAPQGNLPPDYKHHGVSIGDVGTVTPQGVFRFFFNIYLPAEHPINHNDVPDNFSPL' A
#
# COMPACT_ATOMS: atom_id res chain seq x y z
N SER A 1 9.55 6.15 -16.89
CA SER A 1 9.47 5.73 -15.48
C SER A 1 10.82 5.20 -14.95
N GLN A 2 11.56 4.39 -15.70
CA GLN A 2 12.80 3.73 -15.24
C GLN A 2 13.88 4.68 -14.67
N CYS A 3 14.06 5.88 -15.23
CA CYS A 3 15.01 6.87 -14.71
C CYS A 3 14.68 7.30 -13.27
N TYR A 4 13.40 7.55 -12.96
CA TYR A 4 12.95 7.99 -11.65
C TYR A 4 13.10 6.90 -10.58
N CYS A 5 12.76 5.65 -10.93
CA CYS A 5 12.98 4.50 -10.04
C CYS A 5 14.47 4.29 -9.74
N ASN A 6 15.32 4.34 -10.78
CA ASN A 6 16.76 4.15 -10.63
C ASN A 6 17.40 5.25 -9.76
N GLN A 7 16.98 6.51 -9.92
CA GLN A 7 17.53 7.64 -9.15
C GLN A 7 17.29 7.50 -7.62
N LEU A 8 16.16 6.94 -7.20
CA LEU A 8 15.84 6.78 -5.78
C LEU A 8 16.31 5.44 -5.21
N LEU A 9 16.13 4.36 -5.97
CA LEU A 9 16.44 3.00 -5.51
C LEU A 9 17.94 2.83 -5.25
N PHE A 10 18.81 3.29 -6.16
CA PHE A 10 20.26 3.19 -5.98
C PHE A 10 20.81 4.08 -4.86
N GLN A 11 20.05 5.10 -4.45
CA GLN A 11 20.40 5.95 -3.31
C GLN A 11 19.86 5.41 -1.97
N GLY A 12 19.20 4.26 -1.97
CA GLY A 12 18.55 3.71 -0.78
C GLY A 12 17.35 4.54 -0.31
N ARG A 13 16.78 5.38 -1.18
CA ARG A 13 15.66 6.29 -0.88
C ARG A 13 14.29 5.67 -1.19
N GLY A 14 14.25 4.35 -1.33
CA GLY A 14 13.04 3.60 -1.65
C GLY A 14 12.69 3.58 -3.14
N PHE A 15 11.50 3.05 -3.44
CA PHE A 15 10.97 2.96 -4.79
C PHE A 15 9.82 3.96 -4.95
N PRO A 16 9.89 4.90 -5.92
CA PRO A 16 8.82 5.85 -6.11
C PRO A 16 7.56 5.19 -6.65
N LEU A 17 6.41 5.56 -6.08
CA LEU A 17 5.12 5.32 -6.69
C LEU A 17 4.88 6.35 -7.80
N TYR A 18 4.54 5.89 -9.00
CA TYR A 18 4.29 6.77 -10.14
C TYR A 18 2.92 7.46 -10.04
N VAL A 19 1.94 6.75 -9.49
CA VAL A 19 0.61 7.27 -9.20
C VAL A 19 0.40 7.23 -7.69
N PRO A 20 0.56 8.36 -6.98
CA PRO A 20 0.46 8.40 -5.52
C PRO A 20 -0.98 8.41 -5.02
N ALA A 21 -1.97 8.64 -5.90
CA ALA A 21 -3.37 8.70 -5.51
C ALA A 21 -3.91 7.31 -5.12
N PRO A 22 -4.70 7.21 -4.03
CA PRO A 22 -5.31 5.95 -3.61
C PRO A 22 -6.36 5.48 -4.64
N GLN A 23 -6.59 4.16 -4.69
CA GLN A 23 -7.63 3.59 -5.54
C GLN A 23 -9.02 4.03 -5.05
N GLY A 24 -9.93 4.32 -5.98
CA GLY A 24 -11.24 4.90 -5.64
C GLY A 24 -12.14 3.99 -4.79
N ASN A 25 -11.94 2.68 -4.89
CA ASN A 25 -12.68 1.65 -4.16
C ASN A 25 -12.18 1.39 -2.74
N LEU A 26 -11.16 2.12 -2.25
CA LEU A 26 -10.65 1.93 -0.90
C LEU A 26 -11.58 2.55 0.16
N PRO A 27 -11.54 2.05 1.41
CA PRO A 27 -12.28 2.63 2.52
C PRO A 27 -12.04 4.15 2.65
N PRO A 28 -13.05 4.95 3.04
CA PRO A 28 -12.89 6.40 3.20
C PRO A 28 -11.69 6.77 4.08
N ASP A 29 -11.51 6.08 5.21
CA ASP A 29 -10.42 6.33 6.15
C ASP A 29 -9.04 6.13 5.50
N TYR A 30 -8.90 5.08 4.69
CA TYR A 30 -7.66 4.83 3.94
C TYR A 30 -7.44 5.90 2.85
N LYS A 31 -8.49 6.39 2.18
CA LYS A 31 -8.37 7.49 1.20
C LYS A 31 -7.93 8.80 1.85
N HIS A 32 -8.31 9.04 3.10
CA HIS A 32 -7.89 10.22 3.86
C HIS A 32 -6.44 10.12 4.35
N HIS A 33 -6.02 8.95 4.83
CA HIS A 33 -4.67 8.74 5.36
C HIS A 33 -3.63 8.51 4.26
N GLY A 34 -4.02 7.82 3.19
CA GLY A 34 -3.13 7.35 2.14
C GLY A 34 -2.32 6.12 2.56
N VAL A 35 -1.30 5.81 1.75
CA VAL A 35 -0.37 4.71 2.01
C VAL A 35 0.35 4.93 3.34
N SER A 36 0.39 3.90 4.17
CA SER A 36 0.89 3.90 5.53
C SER A 36 1.93 2.78 5.75
N ILE A 37 2.73 2.92 6.81
CA ILE A 37 3.69 1.87 7.19
C ILE A 37 2.91 0.60 7.56
N GLY A 38 3.38 -0.54 7.07
CA GLY A 38 2.73 -1.84 7.28
C GLY A 38 1.74 -2.23 6.18
N ASP A 39 1.48 -1.37 5.20
CA ASP A 39 0.63 -1.71 4.06
C ASP A 39 1.27 -2.79 3.20
N VAL A 40 0.49 -3.83 2.94
CA VAL A 40 0.79 -4.91 2.01
C VAL A 40 0.02 -4.66 0.73
N GLY A 41 0.70 -4.76 -0.39
CA GLY A 41 0.12 -4.48 -1.69
C GLY A 41 1.06 -4.80 -2.84
N THR A 42 0.62 -4.45 -4.06
CA THR A 42 1.40 -4.63 -5.28
C THR A 42 1.47 -3.33 -6.08
N VAL A 43 2.60 -3.08 -6.73
CA VAL A 43 2.71 -1.99 -7.70
C VAL A 43 2.22 -2.51 -9.06
N THR A 44 1.20 -1.88 -9.63
CA THR A 44 0.65 -2.26 -10.95
C THR A 44 1.59 -1.87 -12.09
N PRO A 45 1.42 -2.42 -13.31
CA PRO A 45 2.17 -1.94 -14.48
C PRO A 45 1.99 -0.45 -14.78
N GLN A 46 0.87 0.15 -14.35
CA GLN A 46 0.59 1.58 -14.46
C GLN A 46 1.25 2.41 -13.33
N GLY A 47 1.93 1.75 -12.38
CA GLY A 47 2.64 2.38 -11.28
C GLY A 47 1.77 2.84 -10.12
N VAL A 48 0.57 2.26 -9.99
CA VAL A 48 -0.35 2.45 -8.86
C VAL A 48 0.00 1.45 -7.77
N PHE A 49 -0.05 1.86 -6.50
CA PHE A 49 -0.01 0.92 -5.38
C PHE A 49 -1.42 0.37 -5.11
N ARG A 50 -1.62 -0.92 -5.40
CA ARG A 50 -2.83 -1.66 -5.07
C ARG A 50 -2.70 -2.21 -3.65
N PHE A 51 -3.43 -1.61 -2.72
CA PHE A 51 -3.49 -2.01 -1.32
C PHE A 51 -4.27 -3.32 -1.14
N PHE A 52 -3.85 -4.14 -0.17
CA PHE A 52 -4.57 -5.34 0.27
C PHE A 52 -4.98 -5.22 1.74
N PHE A 53 -4.02 -5.11 2.66
CA PHE A 53 -4.26 -4.97 4.10
C PHE A 53 -3.04 -4.33 4.78
N ASN A 54 -3.19 -3.91 6.03
CA ASN A 54 -2.10 -3.40 6.87
C ASN A 54 -1.78 -4.40 7.99
N ILE A 55 -0.50 -4.75 8.12
CA ILE A 55 -0.03 -5.76 9.09
C ILE A 55 -0.10 -5.32 10.56
N TYR A 56 -0.24 -4.03 10.85
CA TYR A 56 -0.36 -3.53 12.22
C TYR A 56 -1.80 -3.39 12.69
N LEU A 57 -2.77 -3.62 11.80
CA LEU A 57 -4.19 -3.50 12.10
C LEU A 57 -4.82 -4.89 12.23
N PRO A 58 -5.77 -5.09 13.15
CA PRO A 58 -6.52 -6.35 13.25
C PRO A 58 -7.32 -6.64 11.96
N ALA A 59 -7.70 -7.90 11.75
CA ALA A 59 -8.47 -8.33 10.58
C ALA A 59 -9.78 -7.53 10.44
N GLU A 60 -10.43 -7.29 11.59
CA GLU A 60 -11.72 -6.62 11.71
C GLU A 60 -11.61 -5.09 11.57
N HIS A 61 -10.39 -4.55 11.49
CA HIS A 61 -10.20 -3.12 11.32
C HIS A 61 -10.87 -2.65 10.02
N PRO A 62 -11.56 -1.51 9.99
CA PRO A 62 -12.25 -1.02 8.78
C PRO A 62 -11.37 -0.91 7.52
N ILE A 63 -10.06 -0.69 7.72
CA ILE A 63 -9.06 -0.66 6.64
C ILE A 63 -8.80 -2.06 6.06
N ASN A 64 -8.69 -3.08 6.91
CA ASN A 64 -8.41 -4.45 6.48
C ASN A 64 -9.67 -5.16 5.99
N HIS A 65 -10.85 -4.79 6.50
CA HIS A 65 -12.15 -5.27 6.04
C HIS A 65 -12.26 -6.82 6.01
N ASN A 66 -11.60 -7.51 6.95
CA ASN A 66 -11.45 -8.96 6.96
C ASN A 66 -10.85 -9.57 5.67
N ASP A 67 -10.21 -8.76 4.83
CA ASP A 67 -9.54 -9.17 3.58
C ASP A 67 -8.05 -9.46 3.85
N VAL A 68 -7.81 -10.25 4.88
CA VAL A 68 -6.47 -10.69 5.33
C VAL A 68 -6.32 -12.20 5.10
N PRO A 69 -5.09 -12.72 5.02
CA PRO A 69 -4.86 -14.16 4.90
C PRO A 69 -5.43 -14.98 6.08
N ASP A 70 -5.67 -16.27 5.84
CA ASP A 70 -6.08 -17.19 6.90
C ASP A 70 -5.08 -17.22 8.05
N ASN A 71 -5.59 -17.18 9.29
CA ASN A 71 -4.80 -17.11 10.52
C ASN A 71 -3.90 -15.88 10.63
N PHE A 72 -4.25 -14.78 9.95
CA PHE A 72 -3.57 -13.50 10.10
C PHE A 72 -3.57 -13.03 11.57
N SER A 73 -2.40 -12.61 12.04
CA SER A 73 -2.22 -11.96 13.32
C SER A 73 -1.40 -10.69 13.09
N PRO A 74 -1.85 -9.52 13.61
CA PRO A 74 -1.09 -8.28 13.47
C PRO A 74 0.30 -8.37 14.09
N LEU A 75 1.25 -7.60 13.54
CA LEU A 75 2.62 -7.46 14.06
C LEU A 75 2.72 -6.52 15.26
#